data_AF-A0A933F8X0-F1
#
_entry.id   AF-A0A933F8X0-F1
#
_cell.length_a   1.000
_cell.length_b   1.000
_cell.length_c   1.000
_cell.angle_alpha   90.00
_cell.angle_beta   90.00
_cell.angle_gamma   90.00
#
_symmetry.space_group_name_H-M   'P 1'
#
loop_
_entity.id
_entity.type
_entity.pdbx_description
1 polymer ?
#
loop_
_entity_poly.entity_id
_entity_poly.type
_entity_poly.pdbx_seq_one_letter_code
_entity_poly.pdbx_strand_id
1 'polypeptide(L)'
;MKRSASHALPVFLSLAGFLLGACAGLQRSVPVNDTGKADSREVTCQYPHDPSNLLALLFSYKKEMHYITHAEETCRHAFANELRAVVRSSFLIPKGCVQVTLKDIDDALYHPEELRKRLNY
;
A
#
# COMPACT_ATOMS: atom_id res chain seq x y z
N MET A 1 -30.88 55.85 11.69
CA MET A 1 -31.82 56.25 10.62
C MET A 1 -31.28 55.77 9.27
N LYS A 2 -32.15 55.17 8.43
CA LYS A 2 -32.01 54.75 6.99
C LYS A 2 -30.97 53.64 6.69
N ARG A 3 -31.38 52.37 6.47
CA ARG A 3 -32.06 51.68 5.33
C ARG A 3 -31.17 51.40 4.10
N SER A 4 -30.90 50.09 3.91
CA SER A 4 -31.17 49.26 2.71
C SER A 4 -30.31 49.45 1.44
N ALA A 5 -29.66 48.36 0.99
CA ALA A 5 -30.04 47.64 -0.24
C ALA A 5 -29.20 46.36 -0.43
N SER A 6 -29.92 45.23 -0.57
CA SER A 6 -29.44 43.95 -1.11
C SER A 6 -29.00 44.06 -2.56
N HIS A 7 -27.96 43.33 -2.95
CA HIS A 7 -27.92 42.67 -4.27
C HIS A 7 -27.24 41.31 -4.13
N ALA A 8 -28.06 40.26 -4.32
CA ALA A 8 -27.61 38.94 -4.69
C ALA A 8 -27.07 38.97 -6.13
N LEU A 9 -26.09 38.13 -6.44
CA LEU A 9 -26.10 37.16 -7.55
C LEU A 9 -24.75 36.39 -7.59
N PRO A 10 -24.75 35.21 -8.21
CA PRO A 10 -24.01 34.03 -7.77
C PRO A 10 -22.73 33.87 -8.58
N VAL A 11 -21.71 33.26 -7.99
CA VAL A 11 -20.56 32.79 -8.78
C VAL A 11 -20.41 31.28 -8.59
N PHE A 12 -21.08 30.61 -9.52
CA PHE A 12 -20.59 29.47 -10.28
C PHE A 12 -19.92 28.32 -9.52
N LEU A 13 -20.66 27.21 -9.47
CA LEU A 13 -20.21 25.85 -9.79
C LEU A 13 -18.69 25.64 -9.72
N SER A 14 -18.21 25.13 -8.59
CA SER A 14 -17.04 24.24 -8.60
C SER A 14 -17.50 22.83 -8.28
N LEU A 15 -18.28 22.25 -9.21
CA LEU A 15 -18.61 20.82 -9.24
C LEU A 15 -17.54 20.02 -10.04
N ALA A 16 -16.39 20.62 -10.34
CA ALA A 16 -15.30 20.03 -11.11
C ALA A 16 -14.11 19.54 -10.25
N GLY A 17 -14.26 19.52 -8.91
CA GLY A 17 -13.20 19.10 -7.98
C GLY A 17 -13.27 17.63 -7.54
N PHE A 18 -14.22 16.83 -8.03
CA PHE A 18 -14.45 15.46 -7.53
C PHE A 18 -13.91 14.33 -8.42
N LEU A 19 -13.27 14.64 -9.56
CA LEU A 19 -12.80 13.63 -10.52
C LEU A 19 -11.29 13.34 -10.48
N LEU A 20 -10.54 13.90 -9.53
CA LEU A 20 -9.10 13.66 -9.37
C LEU A 20 -8.74 12.71 -8.20
N GLY A 21 -9.73 12.17 -7.49
CA GLY A 21 -9.52 11.49 -6.20
C GLY A 21 -9.26 9.99 -6.22
N ALA A 22 -9.30 9.30 -7.36
CA ALA A 22 -9.30 7.82 -7.40
C ALA A 22 -7.93 7.16 -7.66
N CYS A 23 -6.82 7.89 -7.55
CA CYS A 23 -5.46 7.33 -7.62
C CYS A 23 -4.75 7.31 -6.26
N ALA A 24 -5.48 7.30 -5.14
CA ALA A 24 -4.87 7.18 -3.82
C ALA A 24 -4.61 5.70 -3.50
N GLY A 25 -3.37 5.23 -3.72
CA GLY A 25 -2.89 3.98 -3.11
C GLY A 25 -3.01 4.05 -1.58
N LEU A 26 -3.08 2.89 -0.91
CA LEU A 26 -3.23 2.86 0.55
C LEU A 26 -1.99 3.48 1.20
N GLN A 27 -2.14 4.62 1.87
CA GLN A 27 -1.02 5.25 2.58
C GLN A 27 -0.84 4.61 3.96
N ARG A 28 0.41 4.26 4.27
CA ARG A 28 0.82 3.69 5.55
C ARG A 28 2.01 4.49 6.08
N SER A 29 1.90 5.05 7.28
CA SER A 29 3.07 5.61 7.98
C SER A 29 3.88 4.47 8.56
N VAL A 30 5.16 4.38 8.18
CA VAL A 30 6.09 3.38 8.68
C VAL A 30 7.21 4.08 9.43
N PRO A 31 7.49 3.70 10.69
CA PRO A 31 8.60 4.28 11.43
C PRO A 31 9.93 3.82 10.84
N VAL A 32 10.84 4.76 10.60
CA VAL A 32 12.23 4.50 10.24
C VAL A 32 13.04 4.39 11.52
N ASN A 33 13.56 3.19 11.79
CA ASN A 33 14.51 2.99 12.88
C ASN A 33 15.93 3.35 12.40
N ASP A 34 16.22 4.64 12.32
CA ASP A 34 17.59 5.13 12.14
C ASP A 34 18.36 4.87 13.44
N THR A 35 19.25 3.89 13.42
CA THR A 35 20.17 3.58 14.53
C THR A 35 21.12 4.75 14.77
N GLY A 36 20.66 5.78 15.51
CA GLY A 36 21.48 6.92 15.88
C GLY A 36 20.79 8.28 16.00
N LYS A 37 19.47 8.40 15.72
CA LYS A 37 18.73 9.66 15.95
C LYS A 37 17.54 9.43 16.87
N ALA A 38 17.40 10.30 17.87
CA ALA A 38 16.31 10.27 18.85
C ALA A 38 14.95 10.72 18.27
N ASP A 39 14.91 11.19 17.02
CA ASP A 39 13.68 11.48 16.29
C ASP A 39 13.31 10.27 15.42
N SER A 40 12.24 9.57 15.80
CA SER A 40 11.59 8.58 14.93
C SER A 40 11.02 9.31 13.72
N ARG A 41 11.70 9.22 12.58
CA ARG A 41 11.16 9.72 11.31
C ARG A 41 10.16 8.72 10.78
N GLU A 42 8.98 9.17 10.39
CA GLU A 42 8.00 8.34 9.69
C GLU A 42 8.12 8.56 8.18
N VAL A 43 8.02 7.47 7.41
CA VAL A 43 7.92 7.50 5.96
C VAL A 43 6.51 7.09 5.57
N THR A 44 5.88 7.88 4.70
CA THR A 44 4.58 7.53 4.12
C THR A 44 4.78 6.59 2.94
N CYS A 45 4.42 5.33 3.14
CA CYS A 45 4.44 4.28 2.12
C CYS A 45 3.10 4.20 1.39
N GLN A 46 3.15 4.00 0.07
CA GLN A 46 1.94 3.77 -0.73
C GLN A 46 1.81 2.27 -1.02
N TYR A 47 1.08 1.56 -0.17
CA TYR A 47 0.82 0.14 -0.34
C TYR A 47 -0.14 -0.12 -1.51
N PRO A 48 0.03 -1.25 -2.22
CA PRO A 48 -0.85 -1.61 -3.32
C PRO A 48 -2.30 -1.88 -2.86
N HIS A 49 -2.47 -2.31 -1.60
CA HIS A 49 -3.73 -2.53 -0.87
C HIS A 49 -3.40 -2.81 0.61
N ASP A 50 -4.42 -3.01 1.47
CA ASP A 50 -4.24 -3.40 2.88
C ASP A 50 -3.79 -4.86 2.97
N PRO A 51 -2.62 -5.19 3.56
CA PRO A 51 -2.14 -6.57 3.67
C PRO A 51 -3.14 -7.54 4.34
N SER A 52 -4.06 -7.02 5.17
CA SER A 52 -5.11 -7.81 5.82
C SER A 52 -6.22 -8.23 4.87
N ASN A 53 -6.34 -7.59 3.70
CA ASN A 53 -7.28 -7.94 2.66
C ASN A 53 -6.75 -9.12 1.84
N LEU A 54 -6.91 -10.32 2.40
CA LEU A 54 -6.55 -11.59 1.77
C LEU A 54 -7.17 -11.81 0.39
N LEU A 55 -8.34 -11.23 0.11
CA LEU A 55 -8.96 -11.34 -1.19
C LEU A 55 -8.18 -10.55 -2.24
N ALA A 56 -7.67 -9.37 -1.88
CA ALA A 56 -6.79 -8.60 -2.74
C ALA A 56 -5.48 -9.33 -3.02
N LEU A 57 -4.88 -10.00 -2.02
CA LEU A 57 -3.72 -10.91 -2.19
C LEU A 57 -3.95 -11.95 -3.29
N LEU A 58 -5.12 -12.58 -3.29
CA LEU A 58 -5.43 -13.62 -4.28
C LEU A 58 -5.61 -13.05 -5.70
N PHE A 59 -6.23 -11.88 -5.85
CA PHE A 59 -6.48 -11.28 -7.16
C PHE A 59 -5.31 -10.46 -7.70
N SER A 60 -4.49 -9.90 -6.82
CA SER A 60 -3.42 -8.95 -7.16
C SER A 60 -2.03 -9.48 -6.79
N TYR A 61 -1.88 -10.79 -6.62
CA TYR A 61 -0.66 -11.46 -6.16
C TYR A 61 0.63 -10.94 -6.83
N LYS A 62 0.65 -10.88 -8.18
CA LYS A 62 1.81 -10.38 -8.93
C LYS A 62 2.13 -8.92 -8.64
N LYS A 63 1.09 -8.07 -8.48
CA LYS A 63 1.25 -6.65 -8.17
C LYS A 63 1.90 -6.46 -6.80
N GLU A 64 1.61 -7.33 -5.86
CA GLU A 64 2.14 -7.28 -4.49
C GLU A 64 3.59 -7.74 -4.45
N MET A 65 3.89 -8.85 -5.12
CA MET A 65 5.26 -9.30 -5.31
C MET A 65 6.10 -8.24 -6.03
N HIS A 66 5.53 -7.61 -7.06
CA HIS A 66 6.18 -6.50 -7.76
C HIS A 66 6.44 -5.30 -6.84
N TYR A 67 5.51 -4.96 -5.96
CA TYR A 67 5.70 -3.92 -4.95
C TYR A 67 6.85 -4.26 -3.99
N ILE A 68 6.88 -5.48 -3.47
CA ILE A 68 7.95 -5.94 -2.58
C ILE A 68 9.31 -5.92 -3.27
N THR A 69 9.37 -6.20 -4.57
CA THR A 69 10.61 -6.14 -5.34
C THR A 69 11.12 -4.71 -5.56
N HIS A 70 10.24 -3.75 -5.89
CA HIS A 70 10.64 -2.46 -6.46
C HIS A 70 10.38 -1.23 -5.59
N ALA A 71 9.55 -1.33 -4.53
CA ALA A 71 9.30 -0.20 -3.66
C ALA A 71 10.56 0.19 -2.85
N GLU A 72 10.54 1.42 -2.31
CA GLU A 72 11.60 1.92 -1.43
C GLU A 72 11.80 0.96 -0.25
N GLU A 73 13.06 0.80 0.18
CA GLU A 73 13.51 -0.25 1.10
C GLU A 73 12.65 -0.33 2.37
N THR A 74 12.45 0.80 3.04
CA THR A 74 11.62 0.89 4.25
C THR A 74 10.21 0.37 3.97
N CYS A 75 9.60 0.85 2.88
CA CYS A 75 8.24 0.50 2.50
C CYS A 75 8.06 -0.96 2.09
N ARG A 76 8.97 -1.52 1.26
CA ARG A 76 8.87 -2.93 0.85
C ARG A 76 9.09 -3.88 2.02
N HIS A 77 10.00 -3.57 2.94
CA HIS A 77 10.24 -4.40 4.12
C HIS A 77 9.08 -4.37 5.10
N ALA A 78 8.51 -3.18 5.36
CA ALA A 78 7.33 -3.06 6.21
C ALA A 78 6.13 -3.81 5.62
N PHE A 79 5.84 -3.60 4.32
CA PHE A 79 4.74 -4.29 3.65
C PHE A 79 4.93 -5.82 3.66
N ALA A 80 6.13 -6.30 3.34
CA ALA A 80 6.44 -7.73 3.36
C ALA A 80 6.27 -8.34 4.77
N ASN A 81 6.64 -7.61 5.83
CA ASN A 81 6.47 -8.08 7.20
C ASN A 81 5.00 -8.18 7.60
N GLU A 82 4.20 -7.15 7.28
CA GLU A 82 2.75 -7.18 7.50
C GLU A 82 2.09 -8.34 6.73
N LEU A 83 2.44 -8.50 5.45
CA LEU A 83 1.89 -9.56 4.61
C LEU A 83 2.27 -10.97 5.11
N ARG A 84 3.52 -11.18 5.54
CA ARG A 84 3.95 -12.45 6.16
C ARG A 84 3.13 -12.77 7.41
N ALA A 85 2.86 -11.78 8.25
CA ALA A 85 2.06 -11.97 9.45
C ALA A 85 0.65 -12.45 9.09
N VAL A 86 0.00 -11.76 8.16
CA VAL A 86 -1.34 -12.10 7.67
C VAL A 86 -1.36 -13.50 7.04
N VAL A 87 -0.40 -13.82 6.17
CA VAL A 87 -0.31 -15.14 5.51
C VAL A 87 -0.13 -16.27 6.52
N ARG A 88 0.67 -16.08 7.57
CA ARG A 88 0.88 -17.07 8.64
C ARG A 88 -0.35 -17.29 9.51
N SER A 89 -1.08 -16.22 9.82
CA SER A 89 -2.27 -16.28 10.69
C SER A 89 -3.56 -16.61 9.95
N SER A 90 -3.56 -16.54 8.61
CA SER A 90 -4.76 -16.70 7.81
C SER A 90 -5.28 -18.13 7.81
N PHE A 91 -6.54 -18.28 8.17
CA PHE A 91 -7.28 -19.54 8.00
C PHE A 91 -7.69 -19.79 6.54
N LEU A 92 -7.76 -18.73 5.71
CA LEU A 92 -8.27 -18.82 4.34
C LEU A 92 -7.21 -19.33 3.35
N ILE A 93 -5.94 -19.33 3.72
CA ILE A 93 -4.85 -19.82 2.87
C ILE A 93 -4.54 -21.27 3.23
N PRO A 94 -4.67 -22.24 2.29
CA PRO A 94 -4.30 -23.62 2.56
C PRO A 94 -2.83 -23.73 2.98
N LYS A 95 -2.51 -24.65 3.92
CA LYS A 95 -1.15 -24.80 4.48
C LYS A 95 -0.05 -24.97 3.41
N GLY A 96 -0.34 -25.66 2.31
CA GLY A 96 0.59 -25.80 1.18
C GLY A 96 0.88 -24.47 0.48
N CYS A 97 -0.13 -23.61 0.34
CA CYS A 97 0.01 -22.28 -0.23
C CYS A 97 0.73 -21.31 0.72
N VAL A 98 0.56 -21.45 2.05
CA VAL A 98 1.27 -20.61 3.04
C VAL A 98 2.78 -20.64 2.82
N GLN A 99 3.38 -21.84 2.69
CA GLN A 99 4.83 -21.95 2.50
C GLN A 99 5.29 -21.36 1.17
N VAL A 100 4.53 -21.58 0.11
CA VAL A 100 4.83 -21.03 -1.22
C VAL A 100 4.75 -19.50 -1.21
N THR A 101 3.70 -18.94 -0.61
CA THR A 101 3.52 -17.48 -0.52
C THR A 101 4.61 -16.83 0.34
N LEU A 102 4.98 -17.45 1.48
CA LEU A 102 6.09 -16.95 2.29
C LEU A 102 7.42 -16.98 1.52
N LYS A 103 7.69 -18.06 0.78
CA LYS A 103 8.86 -18.16 -0.08
C LYS A 103 8.84 -17.11 -1.20
N ASP A 104 7.69 -16.86 -1.81
CA ASP A 104 7.57 -15.84 -2.85
C ASP A 104 7.81 -14.43 -2.29
N ILE A 105 7.35 -14.13 -1.07
CA ILE A 105 7.68 -12.87 -0.38
C ILE A 105 9.18 -12.75 -0.11
N ASP A 106 9.83 -13.83 0.34
CA ASP A 106 11.28 -13.84 0.59
C ASP A 106 12.06 -13.65 -0.71
N ASP A 107 11.69 -14.36 -1.76
CA ASP A 107 12.33 -14.22 -3.07
C ASP A 107 12.03 -12.84 -3.68
N ALA A 108 10.88 -12.22 -3.39
CA ALA A 108 10.59 -10.85 -3.85
C ALA A 108 11.57 -9.83 -3.26
N LEU A 109 11.97 -10.03 -2.00
CA LEU A 109 12.94 -9.18 -1.32
C LEU A 109 14.39 -9.49 -1.75
N TYR A 110 14.76 -10.77 -1.79
CA TYR A 110 16.17 -11.17 -1.81
C TYR A 110 16.60 -11.85 -3.12
N HIS A 111 15.68 -12.44 -3.87
CA HIS A 111 15.93 -13.21 -5.10
C HIS A 111 14.94 -12.87 -6.23
N PRO A 112 14.79 -11.58 -6.59
CA PRO A 112 13.69 -11.14 -7.46
C PRO A 112 13.73 -11.76 -8.86
N GLU A 113 14.92 -12.13 -9.35
CA GLU A 113 15.07 -12.84 -10.62
C GLU A 113 14.51 -14.26 -10.60
N GLU A 114 14.58 -14.96 -9.46
CA GLU A 114 13.99 -16.28 -9.30
C GLU A 114 12.47 -16.19 -9.23
N LEU A 115 11.97 -15.20 -8.49
CA LEU A 115 10.53 -14.95 -8.40
C LEU A 115 9.94 -14.59 -9.76
N ARG A 116 10.61 -13.72 -10.51
CA ARG A 116 10.20 -13.30 -11.84
C ARG A 116 10.07 -14.47 -12.80
N LYS A 117 11.01 -15.42 -12.78
CA LYS A 117 10.94 -16.65 -13.58
C LYS A 117 9.72 -17.50 -13.22
N ARG A 118 9.37 -17.61 -11.93
CA ARG A 118 8.21 -18.40 -11.48
C ARG A 118 6.87 -17.74 -11.80
N LEU A 119 6.77 -16.43 -11.58
CA LEU A 119 5.50 -15.70 -11.71
C LEU A 119 5.30 -15.06 -13.08
N ASN A 120 6.33 -15.01 -13.92
CA ASN A 120 6.31 -14.47 -15.28
C ASN A 120 5.69 -13.06 -15.33
N TYR A 121 6.44 -12.06 -14.87
CA TYR A 121 6.10 -10.63 -14.94
C TYR A 121 7.32 -9.73 -15.16
#